data_AF-A0A2T4B1Z1-F1
#
_entry.id   AF-A0A2T4B1Z1-F1
#
_cell.length_a   1.000
_cell.length_b   1.000
_cell.length_c   1.000
_cell.angle_alpha   90.00
_cell.angle_beta   90.00
_cell.angle_gamma   90.00
#
_symmetry.space_group_name_H-M   'P 1'
#
loop_
_entity.id
_entity.type
_entity.pdbx_description
1 polymer ?
#
loop_
_entity_poly.entity_id
_entity_poly.type
_entity_poly.pdbx_seq_one_letter_code
_entity_poly.pdbx_strand_id
1 'polypeptide(L)'
;MLLQAILLTLTIPLTLAQSDIDRPCGFKMAPCPFDMKCVPDNPRCPHPSRCPGHCEFKNKYDQCGGFTPRPHNCRNGFQCQDDPRLPPNCGMACDAPGICVPKETHFCGGFIGLACPRGLYCYDALDECDPENGGADCGGICL
;
A
#
# COMPACT_ATOMS: atom_id res chain seq x y z
N MET A 1 -51.52 -16.90 -23.70
CA MET A 1 -50.68 -15.71 -23.49
C MET A 1 -49.75 -15.99 -22.31
N LEU A 2 -48.60 -16.62 -22.55
CA LEU A 2 -47.56 -16.80 -21.54
C LEU A 2 -46.54 -15.67 -21.70
N LEU A 3 -46.49 -14.73 -20.75
CA LEU A 3 -45.38 -13.78 -20.63
C LEU A 3 -44.19 -14.54 -20.02
N GLN A 4 -43.16 -14.81 -20.82
CA GLN A 4 -41.85 -15.21 -20.32
C GLN A 4 -41.10 -13.96 -19.87
N ALA A 5 -40.95 -13.78 -18.56
CA ALA A 5 -40.07 -12.77 -17.99
C ALA A 5 -38.63 -13.27 -18.07
N ILE A 6 -37.83 -12.67 -18.95
CA ILE A 6 -36.40 -12.98 -19.11
C ILE A 6 -35.66 -12.19 -18.02
N LEU A 7 -35.23 -12.87 -16.96
CA LEU A 7 -34.37 -12.34 -15.91
C LEU A 7 -32.93 -12.22 -16.48
N LEU A 8 -32.51 -11.02 -16.83
CA LEU A 8 -31.12 -10.71 -17.19
C LEU A 8 -30.31 -10.56 -15.89
N THR A 9 -29.61 -11.62 -15.48
CA THR A 9 -28.65 -11.56 -14.37
C THR A 9 -27.37 -10.88 -14.85
N LEU A 10 -27.19 -9.60 -14.49
CA LEU A 10 -25.94 -8.87 -14.64
C LEU A 10 -24.89 -9.44 -13.66
N THR A 11 -23.98 -10.26 -14.17
CA THR A 11 -22.78 -10.66 -13.43
C THR A 11 -21.77 -9.53 -13.50
N ILE A 12 -21.66 -8.74 -12.43
CA ILE A 12 -20.56 -7.78 -12.27
C ILE A 12 -19.31 -8.57 -11.89
N PRO A 13 -18.21 -8.48 -12.65
CA PRO A 13 -16.95 -9.10 -12.25
C PRO A 13 -16.41 -8.36 -11.02
N LEU A 14 -16.24 -9.07 -9.90
CA LEU A 14 -15.43 -8.55 -8.79
C LEU A 14 -13.97 -8.48 -9.24
N THR A 15 -13.47 -7.27 -9.48
CA THR A 15 -12.04 -7.02 -9.54
C THR A 15 -11.49 -7.10 -8.11
N LEU A 16 -10.74 -8.16 -7.80
CA LEU A 16 -9.96 -8.21 -6.58
C LEU A 16 -8.87 -7.14 -6.65
N ALA A 17 -8.78 -6.27 -5.64
CA ALA A 17 -7.65 -5.38 -5.45
C ALA A 17 -6.40 -6.25 -5.20
N GLN A 18 -5.64 -6.53 -6.26
CA GLN A 18 -4.40 -7.31 -6.18
C GLN A 18 -3.35 -6.44 -5.48
N SER A 19 -2.75 -6.94 -4.39
CA SER A 19 -1.64 -6.26 -3.73
C SER A 19 -0.47 -6.09 -4.70
N ASP A 20 0.05 -4.86 -4.83
CA ASP A 20 1.18 -4.58 -5.72
C ASP A 20 2.54 -4.97 -5.11
N ILE A 21 2.55 -5.41 -3.86
CA ILE A 21 3.74 -5.90 -3.15
C ILE A 21 4.11 -7.26 -3.74
N ASP A 22 5.39 -7.42 -4.07
CA ASP A 22 5.91 -8.60 -4.77
C ASP A 22 5.32 -8.80 -6.19
N ARG A 23 4.67 -7.76 -6.73
CA ARG A 23 4.22 -7.76 -8.13
C ARG A 23 5.44 -7.94 -9.04
N PRO A 24 5.39 -8.90 -9.99
CA PRO A 24 6.50 -9.11 -10.90
C PRO A 24 6.69 -7.88 -11.80
N CYS A 25 7.94 -7.52 -12.01
CA CYS A 25 8.37 -6.36 -12.78
C CYS A 25 9.62 -6.68 -13.61
N GLY A 26 10.04 -5.73 -14.45
CA GLY A 26 11.18 -5.95 -15.35
C GLY A 26 10.85 -6.89 -16.51
N PHE A 27 11.85 -7.28 -17.30
CA PHE A 27 11.68 -8.16 -18.48
C PHE A 27 10.43 -7.87 -19.35
N LYS A 28 10.24 -6.60 -19.75
CA LYS A 28 9.07 -6.13 -20.53
C LYS A 28 7.71 -6.22 -19.81
N MET A 29 7.69 -6.47 -18.50
CA MET A 29 6.50 -6.33 -17.65
C MET A 29 6.25 -4.86 -17.31
N ALA A 30 5.04 -4.58 -16.80
CA ALA A 30 4.64 -3.23 -16.42
C ALA A 30 5.57 -2.66 -15.33
N PRO A 31 5.84 -1.33 -15.35
CA PRO A 31 6.56 -0.67 -14.27
C PRO A 31 5.84 -0.85 -12.92
N CYS A 32 6.60 -0.84 -11.82
CA CYS A 32 6.03 -0.78 -10.47
C CYS A 32 5.24 0.51 -10.22
N PRO A 33 4.37 0.55 -9.20
CA PRO A 33 3.73 1.79 -8.75
C PRO A 33 4.75 2.89 -8.43
N PHE A 34 4.28 4.14 -8.38
CA PHE A 34 5.15 5.32 -8.30
C PHE A 34 5.98 5.39 -7.01
N ASP A 35 5.51 4.80 -5.92
CA ASP A 35 6.17 4.69 -4.61
C ASP A 35 7.02 3.42 -4.46
N MET A 36 7.05 2.58 -5.50
CA MET A 36 7.81 1.34 -5.54
C MET A 36 8.91 1.38 -6.60
N LYS A 37 9.88 0.48 -6.44
CA LYS A 37 10.98 0.23 -7.37
C LYS A 37 11.01 -1.25 -7.76
N CYS A 38 11.48 -1.51 -8.98
CA CYS A 38 11.70 -2.89 -9.42
C CYS A 38 13.07 -3.37 -8.93
N VAL A 39 13.08 -4.41 -8.08
CA VAL A 39 14.30 -5.04 -7.56
C VAL A 39 14.54 -6.35 -8.33
N PRO A 40 15.69 -6.53 -8.99
CA PRO A 40 15.98 -7.76 -9.73
C PRO A 40 16.05 -8.99 -8.83
N ASP A 41 15.42 -10.08 -9.23
CA ASP A 41 15.40 -11.34 -8.45
C ASP A 41 16.77 -12.03 -8.42
N ASN A 42 17.58 -11.79 -9.46
CA ASN A 42 18.89 -12.39 -9.61
C ASN A 42 19.98 -11.32 -9.54
N PRO A 43 20.87 -11.36 -8.52
CA PRO A 43 21.99 -10.42 -8.39
C PRO A 43 22.94 -10.43 -9.60
N ARG A 44 23.01 -11.55 -10.34
CA ARG A 44 23.83 -11.67 -11.55
C ARG A 44 23.21 -11.00 -12.77
N CYS A 45 21.97 -10.52 -12.66
CA CYS A 45 21.33 -9.74 -13.70
C CYS A 45 20.66 -8.47 -13.14
N PRO A 46 21.41 -7.38 -12.97
CA PRO A 46 20.91 -6.16 -12.34
C PRO A 46 20.07 -5.28 -13.28
N HIS A 47 19.80 -5.68 -14.52
CA HIS A 47 19.16 -4.84 -15.53
C HIS A 47 17.66 -5.14 -15.65
N PRO A 48 16.77 -4.26 -15.12
CA PRO A 48 15.32 -4.51 -15.14
C PRO A 48 14.74 -4.59 -16.56
N SER A 49 15.41 -3.98 -17.55
CA SER A 49 14.98 -4.06 -18.96
C SER A 49 15.11 -5.45 -19.57
N ARG A 50 15.93 -6.33 -18.98
CA ARG A 50 16.25 -7.67 -19.52
C ARG A 50 16.07 -8.80 -18.51
N CYS A 51 15.76 -8.48 -17.26
CA CYS A 51 15.64 -9.48 -16.21
C CYS A 51 14.39 -9.23 -15.37
N PRO A 52 13.79 -10.33 -14.87
CA PRO A 52 12.66 -10.25 -13.96
C PRO A 52 13.12 -9.69 -12.61
N GLY A 53 12.14 -9.11 -11.93
CA GLY A 53 12.25 -8.61 -10.58
C GLY A 53 10.89 -8.58 -9.92
N HIS A 54 10.86 -8.05 -8.72
CA HIS A 54 9.64 -7.81 -7.96
C HIS A 54 9.60 -6.36 -7.48
N CYS A 55 8.39 -5.86 -7.27
CA CYS A 55 8.18 -4.52 -6.74
C CYS A 55 8.40 -4.48 -5.23
N GLU A 56 9.30 -3.60 -4.81
CA GLU A 56 9.52 -3.25 -3.40
C GLU A 56 9.25 -1.75 -3.19
N PHE A 57 8.78 -1.38 -2.00
CA PHE A 57 8.68 0.02 -1.59
C PHE A 57 10.03 0.74 -1.67
N LYS A 58 9.99 2.02 -2.08
CA LYS A 58 11.16 2.89 -2.06
C LYS A 58 11.53 3.33 -0.64
N ASN A 59 10.53 3.58 0.20
CA ASN A 59 10.69 3.89 1.61
C ASN A 59 10.82 2.60 2.46
N LYS A 60 11.64 2.65 3.50
CA LYS A 60 11.88 1.52 4.42
C LYS A 60 11.70 1.99 5.86
N TYR A 61 10.98 1.20 6.64
CA TYR A 61 10.69 1.46 8.05
C TYR A 61 11.03 0.23 8.89
N ASP A 62 11.48 0.47 10.12
CA ASP A 62 11.65 -0.59 11.11
C ASP A 62 10.28 -1.19 11.43
N GLN A 63 10.19 -2.52 11.47
CA GLN A 63 8.96 -3.22 11.86
C GLN A 63 8.73 -3.09 13.36
N CYS A 64 7.47 -3.02 13.79
CA CYS A 64 7.10 -2.94 15.19
C CYS A 64 5.86 -3.78 15.52
N GLY A 65 5.61 -3.97 16.80
CA GLY A 65 4.42 -4.68 17.26
C GLY A 65 4.44 -6.17 16.90
N GLY A 66 3.25 -6.68 16.52
CA GLY A 66 2.97 -8.09 16.31
C GLY A 66 2.84 -8.89 17.63
N PHE A 67 2.05 -9.97 17.61
CA PHE A 67 1.89 -10.90 18.74
C PHE A 67 3.12 -11.82 18.89
N THR A 68 4.30 -11.23 18.99
CA THR A 68 5.56 -11.96 19.19
C THR A 68 5.96 -11.96 20.66
N PRO A 69 6.69 -12.99 21.16
CA PRO A 69 7.21 -13.00 22.53
C PRO A 69 8.17 -11.84 22.87
N ARG A 70 8.67 -11.13 21.86
CA ARG A 70 9.54 -9.96 21.99
C ARG A 70 9.12 -8.88 20.98
N PRO A 71 8.05 -8.13 21.28
CA PRO A 71 7.57 -7.10 20.37
C PRO A 71 8.66 -6.04 20.16
N HIS A 72 8.90 -5.68 18.90
CA HIS A 72 9.87 -4.65 18.57
C HIS A 72 9.28 -3.27 18.89
N ASN A 73 9.99 -2.51 19.72
CA ASN A 73 9.59 -1.16 20.09
C ASN A 73 10.30 -0.14 19.20
N CYS A 74 9.55 0.88 18.78
CA CYS A 74 10.10 1.98 18.01
C CYS A 74 11.06 2.86 18.83
N ARG A 75 12.01 3.47 18.13
CA ARG A 75 12.94 4.44 18.74
C ARG A 75 12.19 5.71 19.17
N ASN A 76 12.82 6.51 20.03
CA ASN A 76 12.29 7.81 20.42
C ASN A 76 11.99 8.70 19.21
N GLY A 77 10.84 9.36 19.21
CA GLY A 77 10.35 10.17 18.09
C GLY A 77 9.51 9.39 17.06
N PHE A 78 9.38 8.08 17.22
CA PHE A 78 8.56 7.21 16.37
C PHE A 78 7.42 6.57 17.17
N GLN A 79 6.36 6.18 16.48
CA GLN A 79 5.24 5.42 17.01
C GLN A 79 4.98 4.19 16.15
N CYS A 80 4.50 3.13 16.78
CA CYS A 80 4.10 1.93 16.06
C CYS A 80 2.67 2.10 15.54
N GLN A 81 2.46 1.82 14.26
CA GLN A 81 1.14 1.80 13.63
C GLN A 81 1.07 0.72 12.56
N ASP A 82 -0.15 0.39 12.12
CA ASP A 82 -0.34 -0.46 10.95
C ASP A 82 0.30 0.18 9.72
N ASP A 83 0.82 -0.63 8.81
CA ASP A 83 1.50 -0.13 7.62
C ASP A 83 0.47 0.35 6.59
N PRO A 84 0.28 1.67 6.41
CA PRO A 84 -0.75 2.22 5.53
C PRO A 84 -0.39 2.09 4.04
N ARG A 85 0.81 1.57 3.75
CA ARG A 85 1.27 1.28 2.39
C ARG A 85 0.75 -0.06 1.89
N LEU A 86 0.35 -0.93 2.82
CA LEU A 86 -0.29 -2.20 2.49
C LEU A 86 -1.75 -1.93 2.09
N PRO A 87 -2.33 -2.75 1.20
CA PRO A 87 -3.77 -2.66 0.91
C PRO A 87 -4.59 -2.82 2.19
N PRO A 88 -5.84 -2.31 2.24
CA PRO A 88 -6.70 -2.42 3.40
C PRO A 88 -6.72 -3.85 3.96
N ASN A 89 -6.25 -3.98 5.20
CA ASN A 89 -6.18 -5.24 5.92
C ASN A 89 -6.36 -4.97 7.41
N CYS A 90 -6.58 -6.01 8.21
CA CYS A 90 -6.78 -5.87 9.65
C CYS A 90 -5.49 -5.56 10.45
N GLY A 91 -4.35 -5.37 9.77
CA GLY A 91 -3.11 -4.87 10.37
C GLY A 91 -2.59 -5.74 11.50
N MET A 92 -2.06 -5.08 12.51
CA MET A 92 -1.62 -5.70 13.76
C MET A 92 -2.74 -6.44 14.51
N ALA A 93 -4.02 -6.13 14.23
CA ALA A 93 -5.13 -6.89 14.79
C ALA A 93 -5.22 -8.33 14.26
N CYS A 94 -4.61 -8.61 13.10
CA CYS A 94 -4.47 -9.93 12.49
C CYS A 94 -3.03 -10.43 12.47
N ASP A 95 -2.25 -10.10 13.51
CA ASP A 95 -0.85 -10.51 13.68
C ASP A 95 0.13 -10.01 12.59
N ALA A 96 -0.30 -9.11 11.69
CA ALA A 96 0.62 -8.48 10.75
C ALA A 96 1.56 -7.53 11.52
N PRO A 97 2.84 -7.40 11.14
CA PRO A 97 3.71 -6.42 11.76
C PRO A 97 3.27 -5.01 11.37
N GLY A 98 3.38 -4.08 12.32
CA GLY A 98 3.30 -2.65 12.04
C GLY A 98 4.64 -2.07 11.58
N ILE A 99 4.67 -0.77 11.34
CA ILE A 99 5.89 -0.01 11.05
C ILE A 99 6.08 1.15 12.03
N CYS A 100 7.34 1.47 12.30
CA CYS A 100 7.71 2.64 13.09
C CYS A 100 7.65 3.90 12.24
N VAL A 101 6.58 4.67 12.35
CA VAL A 101 6.44 5.97 11.67
C VAL A 101 6.85 7.12 12.60
N PRO A 102 7.36 8.25 12.06
CA PRO A 102 7.58 9.45 12.87
C PRO A 102 6.31 9.88 13.59
N LYS A 103 6.41 10.36 14.83
CA LYS A 103 5.26 10.94 15.54
C LYS A 103 4.75 12.23 14.90
N GLU A 104 5.64 12.93 14.21
CA GLU A 104 5.37 14.16 13.46
C GLU A 104 5.54 13.88 11.97
N THR A 105 4.46 13.45 11.31
CA THR A 105 4.39 13.29 9.85
C THR A 105 3.76 14.51 9.19
N HIS A 106 4.14 14.79 7.94
CA HIS A 106 3.44 15.78 7.14
C HIS A 106 2.08 15.22 6.71
N PHE A 107 1.05 16.06 6.81
CA PHE A 107 -0.26 15.77 6.25
C PHE A 107 -0.24 15.97 4.72
N CYS A 108 -0.94 15.11 4.00
CA CYS A 108 -1.13 15.19 2.55
C CYS A 108 -2.57 14.84 2.16
N GLY A 109 -2.91 15.01 0.88
CA GLY A 109 -4.26 14.76 0.40
C GLY A 109 -5.26 15.75 0.95
N GLY A 110 -6.45 15.25 1.30
CA GLY A 110 -7.58 16.07 1.72
C GLY A 110 -8.21 16.87 0.58
N PHE A 111 -9.31 17.56 0.87
CA PHE A 111 -10.03 18.41 -0.09
C PHE A 111 -9.16 19.42 -0.85
N ILE A 112 -8.08 19.90 -0.22
CA ILE A 112 -7.14 20.85 -0.80
C ILE A 112 -5.99 20.19 -1.58
N GLY A 113 -5.86 18.86 -1.54
CA GLY A 113 -4.87 18.09 -2.31
C GLY A 113 -3.42 18.39 -1.93
N LEU A 114 -3.11 18.40 -0.63
CA LEU A 114 -1.75 18.72 -0.16
C LEU A 114 -0.73 17.68 -0.64
N ALA A 115 0.36 18.15 -1.25
CA ALA A 115 1.42 17.29 -1.75
C ALA A 115 2.47 17.02 -0.66
N CYS A 116 3.07 15.83 -0.71
CA CYS A 116 4.17 15.48 0.17
C CYS A 116 5.48 16.19 -0.20
N PRO A 117 6.36 16.44 0.79
CA PRO A 117 7.73 16.85 0.54
C PRO A 117 8.47 15.87 -0.39
N ARG A 118 9.52 16.36 -1.05
CA ARG A 118 10.32 15.56 -1.99
C ARG A 118 10.84 14.27 -1.33
N GLY A 119 10.57 13.15 -1.97
CA GLY A 119 11.03 11.82 -1.54
C GLY A 119 10.03 11.07 -0.66
N LEU A 120 8.90 11.68 -0.32
CA LEU A 120 7.80 11.05 0.40
C LEU A 120 6.59 10.84 -0.52
N TYR A 121 5.75 9.90 -0.13
CA TYR A 121 4.55 9.45 -0.81
C TYR A 121 3.37 9.60 0.13
N CYS A 122 2.22 9.97 -0.42
CA CYS A 122 1.01 10.15 0.38
C CYS A 122 0.31 8.81 0.54
N TYR A 123 0.14 8.38 1.79
CA TYR A 123 -0.63 7.20 2.15
C TYR A 123 -1.81 7.62 2.99
N ASP A 124 -2.90 6.87 2.87
CA ASP A 124 -4.11 7.14 3.62
C ASP A 124 -3.83 7.14 5.13
N ALA A 125 -4.47 8.07 5.84
CA ALA A 125 -4.39 8.07 7.29
C ALA A 125 -5.17 6.87 7.82
N LEU A 126 -4.76 6.31 8.95
CA LEU A 126 -5.54 5.27 9.62
C LEU A 126 -6.72 5.92 10.35
N ASP A 127 -7.68 6.43 9.59
CA ASP A 127 -8.89 7.07 10.07
C ASP A 127 -10.15 6.41 9.49
N GLU A 128 -11.32 7.01 9.75
CA GLU A 128 -12.60 6.48 9.29
C GLU A 128 -12.95 6.92 7.86
N CYS A 129 -12.07 7.69 7.20
CA CYS A 129 -12.25 8.12 5.82
C CYS A 129 -11.84 6.98 4.89
N ASP A 130 -12.80 6.43 4.15
CA ASP A 130 -12.51 5.40 3.16
C ASP A 130 -12.18 6.06 1.80
N PRO A 131 -10.95 5.95 1.27
CA PRO A 131 -10.58 6.55 -0.01
C PRO A 131 -11.38 6.02 -1.21
N GLU A 132 -11.94 4.81 -1.12
CA GLU A 132 -12.78 4.24 -2.19
C GLU A 132 -14.16 4.90 -2.25
N ASN A 133 -14.65 5.45 -1.14
CA ASN A 133 -15.96 6.11 -1.02
C ASN A 133 -15.88 7.64 -0.87
N GLY A 134 -14.78 8.16 -0.30
CA GLY A 134 -14.49 9.58 -0.07
C GLY A 134 -13.51 10.19 -1.09
N GLY A 135 -12.83 9.37 -1.90
CA GLY A 135 -11.96 9.82 -2.98
C GLY A 135 -10.74 10.62 -2.50
N ALA A 136 -10.33 11.61 -3.31
CA ALA A 136 -9.17 12.46 -3.03
C ALA A 136 -9.34 13.39 -1.80
N ASP A 137 -10.54 13.44 -1.23
CA ASP A 137 -10.85 14.27 -0.06
C ASP A 137 -10.38 13.63 1.26
N CYS A 138 -9.99 12.35 1.25
CA CYS A 138 -9.40 11.70 2.42
C CYS A 138 -7.98 12.24 2.68
N GLY A 139 -7.71 12.50 3.96
CA GLY A 139 -6.43 12.98 4.44
C GLY A 139 -5.44 11.83 4.56
N GLY A 140 -4.16 12.13 4.38
CA GLY A 140 -3.10 11.16 4.43
C GLY A 140 -1.89 11.63 5.21
N ILE A 141 -0.94 10.71 5.37
CA ILE A 141 0.38 10.97 5.94
C ILE A 141 1.47 10.73 4.90
N CYS A 142 2.50 11.58 4.93
CA CYS A 142 3.66 11.44 4.07
C CYS A 142 4.70 10.48 4.67
N LEU A 143 5.00 9.41 3.95
CA LEU A 143 6.01 8.40 4.28
C LEU A 143 6.95 8.13 3.09
#